data_AF-A0A978RZU9-F1
#
_entry.id   AF-A0A978RZU9-F1
#
_cell.length_a   1.000
_cell.length_b   1.000
_cell.length_c   1.000
_cell.angle_alpha   90.00
_cell.angle_beta   90.00
_cell.angle_gamma   90.00
#
_symmetry.space_group_name_H-M   'P 1'
#
loop_
_entity.id
_entity.type
_entity.pdbx_description
1 polymer ?
#
loop_
_entity_poly.entity_id
_entity_poly.type
_entity_poly.pdbx_seq_one_letter_code
_entity_poly.pdbx_strand_id
1 'polypeptide(L)'
;MNKPPYPPDLADAWARVFGYAWQEDHRDFLQGLRKDPKNTITNVVNQGTPEQLQGPCATILEYVSSDNCEYGYIALPKLPEGLQGLSEEALYAYANQSELYGIMRQS
;
A
#
# COMPACT_ATOMS: atom_id res chain seq x y z
N MET A 1 7.47 -26.41 3.03
CA MET A 1 8.38 -25.29 3.36
C MET A 1 7.54 -24.22 4.03
N ASN A 2 7.86 -23.88 5.29
CA ASN A 2 7.23 -22.74 5.97
C ASN A 2 7.72 -21.47 5.28
N LYS A 3 6.81 -20.73 4.63
CA LYS A 3 7.14 -19.47 3.97
C LYS A 3 7.63 -18.47 5.04
N PRO A 4 8.69 -17.69 4.78
CA PRO A 4 9.05 -16.60 5.67
C PRO A 4 7.86 -15.63 5.77
N PRO A 5 7.60 -15.07 6.96
CA PRO A 5 6.52 -14.09 7.14
C PRO A 5 6.76 -12.89 6.23
N TYR A 6 5.67 -12.29 5.76
CA TYR A 6 5.72 -11.02 5.05
C TYR A 6 6.47 -9.99 5.93
N PRO A 7 7.43 -9.22 5.38
CA PRO A 7 8.22 -8.27 6.18
C PRO A 7 7.29 -7.30 6.93
N PRO A 8 7.40 -7.17 8.27
CA PRO A 8 6.46 -6.36 9.06
C PRO A 8 6.44 -4.87 8.67
N ASP A 9 7.59 -4.33 8.27
CA ASP A 9 7.75 -2.97 7.75
C ASP A 9 7.08 -2.78 6.39
N LEU A 10 7.17 -3.79 5.50
CA LEU A 10 6.46 -3.76 4.23
C LEU A 10 4.93 -3.88 4.43
N ALA A 11 4.48 -4.67 5.41
CA ALA A 11 3.06 -4.77 5.77
C ALA A 11 2.56 -3.40 6.25
N ASP A 12 3.22 -2.82 7.24
CA ASP A 12 2.89 -1.50 7.77
C ASP A 12 2.83 -0.43 6.68
N ALA A 13 3.82 -0.42 5.79
CA ALA A 13 3.88 0.53 4.68
C ALA A 13 2.65 0.43 3.75
N TRP A 14 2.22 -0.79 3.40
CA TRP A 14 1.02 -0.98 2.60
C TRP A 14 -0.25 -0.58 3.34
N ALA A 15 -0.36 -0.81 4.65
CA ALA A 15 -1.53 -0.37 5.40
C ALA A 15 -1.62 1.15 5.47
N ARG A 16 -0.49 1.85 5.57
CA ARG A 16 -0.46 3.32 5.50
C ARG A 16 -0.95 3.81 4.14
N VAL A 17 -0.47 3.22 3.05
CA VAL A 17 -0.93 3.55 1.70
C VAL A 17 -2.42 3.28 1.54
N PHE A 18 -2.95 2.18 2.07
CA PHE A 18 -4.38 1.87 1.99
C PHE A 18 -5.26 2.77 2.84
N GLY A 19 -4.85 3.03 4.09
CA GLY A 19 -5.56 3.93 4.99
C GLY A 19 -5.75 5.30 4.36
N TYR A 20 -4.69 5.82 3.72
CA TYR A 20 -4.74 7.06 2.97
C TYR A 20 -5.60 6.94 1.71
N ALA A 21 -5.38 5.92 0.87
CA ALA A 21 -6.07 5.79 -0.41
C ALA A 21 -7.59 5.54 -0.28
N TRP A 22 -8.06 4.97 0.82
CA TRP A 22 -9.48 4.74 1.04
C TRP A 22 -10.25 5.94 1.60
N GLN A 23 -9.56 7.04 1.92
CA GLN A 23 -10.22 8.31 2.23
C GLN A 23 -10.96 8.84 0.99
N GLU A 24 -12.15 9.41 1.21
CA GLU A 24 -12.98 9.92 0.12
C GLU A 24 -12.37 11.10 -0.62
N ASP A 25 -11.46 11.84 0.03
CA ASP A 25 -10.76 13.00 -0.54
C ASP A 25 -9.55 12.59 -1.41
N HIS A 26 -9.12 11.32 -1.32
CA HIS A 26 -7.90 10.83 -1.98
C HIS A 26 -8.20 9.91 -3.18
N ARG A 27 -9.35 10.12 -3.85
CA ARG A 27 -9.79 9.27 -4.98
C ARG A 27 -8.80 9.26 -6.13
N ASP A 28 -8.14 10.37 -6.41
CA ASP A 28 -7.16 10.45 -7.50
C ASP A 28 -5.93 9.59 -7.21
N PHE A 29 -5.47 9.58 -5.96
CA PHE A 29 -4.40 8.71 -5.52
C PHE A 29 -4.80 7.23 -5.61
N LEU A 30 -6.01 6.90 -5.15
CA LEU A 30 -6.60 5.56 -5.28
C LEU A 30 -6.70 5.09 -6.74
N GLN A 31 -7.14 5.97 -7.65
CA GLN A 31 -7.19 5.66 -9.08
C GLN A 31 -5.80 5.48 -9.68
N GLY A 32 -4.83 6.30 -9.27
CA GLY A 32 -3.42 6.16 -9.64
C GLY A 32 -2.89 4.78 -9.27
N LEU A 33 -3.05 4.37 -8.00
CA LEU A 33 -2.61 3.05 -7.54
C LEU A 33 -3.27 1.88 -8.27
N ARG A 34 -4.52 2.02 -8.69
CA ARG A 34 -5.21 0.98 -9.48
C ARG A 34 -4.73 0.90 -10.92
N LYS A 35 -4.29 2.02 -11.50
CA LYS A 35 -3.86 2.12 -12.89
C LYS A 35 -2.39 1.77 -13.07
N ASP A 36 -1.54 2.37 -12.25
CA ASP A 36 -0.08 2.20 -12.30
C ASP A 36 0.51 2.42 -10.89
N PRO A 37 0.47 1.39 -10.02
CA PRO A 37 0.97 1.51 -8.65
C PRO A 37 2.46 1.85 -8.61
N LYS A 38 3.23 1.38 -9.59
CA LYS A 38 4.66 1.71 -9.71
C LYS A 38 4.86 3.20 -9.88
N ASN A 39 4.28 3.78 -10.92
CA ASN A 39 4.44 5.21 -11.19
C ASN A 39 3.85 6.07 -10.06
N THR A 40 2.69 5.70 -9.51
CA THR A 40 2.08 6.45 -8.41
C THR A 40 2.97 6.46 -7.16
N ILE A 41 3.51 5.31 -6.75
CA ILE A 41 4.40 5.22 -5.58
C ILE A 41 5.73 5.94 -5.84
N THR A 42 6.32 5.78 -7.04
CA THR A 42 7.54 6.51 -7.44
C THR A 42 7.33 8.04 -7.42
N ASN A 43 6.16 8.53 -7.84
CA ASN A 43 5.87 9.96 -7.81
C ASN A 43 5.79 10.49 -6.37
N VAL A 44 5.18 9.75 -5.44
CA VAL A 44 5.14 10.17 -4.02
C VAL A 44 6.55 10.28 -3.45
N VAL A 45 7.42 9.30 -3.72
CA VAL A 45 8.82 9.34 -3.23
C VAL A 45 9.60 10.51 -3.82
N ASN A 46 9.47 10.75 -5.13
CA ASN A 46 10.21 11.80 -5.83
C ASN A 46 9.70 13.21 -5.51
N GLN A 47 8.39 13.38 -5.34
CA GLN A 47 7.75 14.68 -5.13
C GLN A 47 7.56 14.99 -3.64
N GLY A 48 7.67 14.00 -2.76
CA GLY A 48 7.42 14.13 -1.32
C GLY A 48 5.97 14.48 -0.98
N THR A 49 5.02 14.26 -1.90
CA THR A 49 3.62 14.62 -1.73
C THR A 49 2.72 13.42 -2.02
N PRO A 50 1.84 13.01 -1.10
CA PRO A 50 1.67 13.55 0.25
C PRO A 50 2.84 13.15 1.17
N GLU A 51 3.31 14.07 2.03
CA GLU A 51 4.50 13.90 2.88
C GLU A 51 4.41 12.66 3.78
N GLN A 52 3.24 12.44 4.38
CA GLN A 52 2.98 11.29 5.26
C GLN A 52 3.13 9.93 4.58
N LEU A 53 3.05 9.87 3.24
CA LEU A 53 3.27 8.63 2.48
C LEU A 53 4.68 8.50 1.91
N GLN A 54 5.55 9.51 2.03
CA GLN A 54 6.88 9.44 1.45
C GLN A 54 7.68 8.26 2.02
N GLY A 55 7.68 8.09 3.35
CA GLY A 55 8.31 6.97 4.03
C GLY A 55 7.73 5.60 3.62
N PRO A 56 6.41 5.38 3.79
CA PRO A 56 5.76 4.13 3.34
C PRO A 56 6.01 3.79 1.87
N CYS A 57 5.91 4.75 0.97
CA CYS A 57 6.16 4.54 -0.46
C CYS A 57 7.63 4.20 -0.74
N ALA A 58 8.58 4.77 -0.01
CA ALA A 58 10.01 4.45 -0.12
C ALA A 58 10.29 3.01 0.32
N THR A 59 9.71 2.58 1.45
CA THR A 59 9.80 1.18 1.90
C THR A 59 9.26 0.23 0.84
N ILE A 60 8.07 0.50 0.29
CA ILE A 60 7.50 -0.35 -0.78
C ILE A 60 8.44 -0.43 -1.99
N LEU A 61 8.97 0.71 -2.45
CA LEU A 61 9.90 0.76 -3.57
C LEU A 61 11.18 -0.04 -3.33
N GLU A 62 11.76 0.04 -2.13
CA GLU A 62 12.95 -0.71 -1.76
C GLU A 62 12.72 -2.23 -1.89
N TYR A 63 11.58 -2.71 -1.41
CA TYR A 63 11.24 -4.13 -1.47
C TYR A 63 10.91 -4.62 -2.88
N VAL A 64 10.18 -3.84 -3.69
CA VAL A 64 9.71 -4.27 -5.03
C VAL A 64 10.69 -3.98 -6.17
N SER A 65 11.72 -3.15 -5.94
CA SER A 65 12.72 -2.80 -6.96
C SER A 65 13.98 -3.66 -6.90
N SER A 66 14.09 -4.55 -5.91
CA SER A 66 15.22 -5.48 -5.83
C SER A 66 15.09 -6.56 -6.91
N ASP A 67 16.14 -6.76 -7.70
CA ASP A 67 16.19 -7.71 -8.84
C ASP A 67 15.90 -9.18 -8.45
N ASN A 68 15.91 -9.49 -7.14
CA ASN A 68 15.61 -10.81 -6.59
C ASN A 68 14.40 -10.79 -5.62
N CYS A 69 13.53 -9.78 -5.68
CA CYS A 69 12.40 -9.71 -4.75
C CYS A 69 11.30 -10.73 -5.10
N GLU A 70 10.77 -11.40 -4.08
CA GLU A 70 9.55 -12.20 -4.20
C GLU A 70 8.28 -11.34 -4.06
N TYR A 71 8.43 -10.01 -3.95
CA TYR A 71 7.38 -9.06 -3.59
C TYR A 71 7.07 -8.15 -4.79
N GLY A 72 5.79 -7.92 -5.05
CA GLY A 72 5.35 -7.07 -6.14
C GLY A 72 4.41 -5.97 -5.65
N TYR A 73 4.05 -5.07 -6.57
CA TYR A 73 2.93 -4.16 -6.36
C TYR A 73 1.64 -4.97 -6.19
N ILE A 74 0.93 -4.73 -5.09
CA ILE A 74 -0.31 -5.43 -4.79
C ILE A 74 -1.49 -4.72 -5.46
N ALA A 75 -2.46 -5.51 -5.91
CA ALA A 75 -3.74 -4.98 -6.36
C ALA A 75 -4.46 -4.35 -5.15
N LEU A 76 -4.84 -3.08 -5.26
CA LEU A 76 -5.47 -2.40 -4.14
C LEU A 76 -6.87 -2.96 -3.87
N PRO A 77 -7.18 -3.45 -2.66
CA PRO A 77 -8.49 -4.00 -2.36
C PRO A 77 -9.58 -2.92 -2.46
N LYS A 78 -10.81 -3.35 -2.76
CA LYS A 78 -11.97 -2.50 -2.56
C LYS A 78 -12.17 -2.28 -1.05
N LEU A 79 -12.48 -1.05 -0.66
CA LEU A 79 -12.91 -0.77 0.71
C LEU A 79 -14.20 -1.55 1.00
N PRO A 80 -14.25 -2.39 2.05
CA PRO A 80 -15.48 -3.06 2.46
C PRO A 80 -16.64 -2.09 2.75
N GLU A 81 -17.87 -2.58 2.61
CA GLU A 81 -19.06 -1.84 3.01
C GLU A 81 -19.05 -1.58 4.53
N GLY A 82 -19.48 -0.40 4.94
CA GLY A 82 -19.54 0.02 6.34
C GLY A 82 -18.24 0.64 6.89
N LEU A 83 -17.17 0.68 6.10
CA LEU A 83 -15.92 1.37 6.45
C LEU A 83 -15.79 2.76 5.81
N GLN A 84 -16.79 3.18 5.02
CA GLN A 84 -16.86 4.51 4.45
C GLN A 84 -16.98 5.57 5.55
N GLY A 85 -16.26 6.68 5.39
CA GLY A 85 -16.26 7.79 6.36
C GLY A 85 -15.45 7.53 7.63
N LEU A 86 -14.75 6.40 7.75
CA LEU A 86 -13.78 6.18 8.83
C LEU A 86 -12.54 7.07 8.65
N SER A 87 -11.89 7.39 9.77
CA SER A 87 -10.63 8.12 9.75
C SER A 87 -9.51 7.31 9.10
N GLU A 88 -8.48 8.01 8.59
CA GLU A 88 -7.31 7.39 7.98
C GLU A 88 -6.66 6.37 8.93
N GLU A 89 -6.53 6.70 10.22
CA GLU A 89 -5.98 5.81 11.24
C GLU A 89 -6.84 4.56 11.47
N ALA A 90 -8.17 4.67 11.42
CA ALA A 90 -9.05 3.52 11.55
C ALA A 90 -8.96 2.59 10.33
N LEU A 91 -8.83 3.16 9.13
CA LEU A 91 -8.63 2.41 7.89
C LEU A 91 -7.25 1.74 7.84
N TYR A 92 -6.20 2.43 8.30
CA TYR A 92 -4.87 1.87 8.51
C TYR A 92 -4.92 0.67 9.47
N ALA A 93 -5.56 0.84 10.64
CA ALA A 93 -5.69 -0.24 11.61
C ALA A 93 -6.42 -1.46 11.03
N TYR A 94 -7.48 -1.23 10.26
CA TYR A 94 -8.19 -2.29 9.54
C TYR A 94 -7.29 -3.00 8.51
N ALA A 95 -6.59 -2.23 7.67
CA ALA A 95 -5.65 -2.78 6.68
C ALA A 95 -4.59 -3.66 7.34
N ASN A 96 -4.13 -3.24 8.52
CA ASN A 96 -3.10 -3.95 9.28
C ASN A 96 -3.56 -5.23 9.95
N GLN A 97 -4.79 -5.25 10.46
CA GLN A 97 -5.38 -6.45 11.03
C GLN A 97 -5.83 -7.45 9.97
N SER A 98 -6.19 -6.97 8.78
CA SER A 98 -6.77 -7.80 7.71
C SER A 98 -5.73 -8.46 6.80
N GLU A 99 -4.43 -8.27 7.09
CA GLU A 99 -3.31 -8.80 6.30
C GLU A 99 -3.48 -8.53 4.78
N LEU A 100 -3.99 -7.36 4.39
CA LEU A 100 -4.30 -7.02 2.99
C LEU A 100 -3.04 -6.81 2.13
N TYR A 101 -1.94 -7.46 2.48
CA TYR A 101 -0.59 -7.25 1.98
C TYR A 101 -0.11 -8.37 1.03
N GLY A 102 -0.88 -9.45 0.90
CA GLY A 102 -0.59 -10.54 -0.05
C GLY A 102 -1.93 -11.08 -0.56
N ILE A 103 -2.15 -11.31 -1.85
CA ILE A 103 -1.36 -12.22 -2.68
C ILE A 103 -1.41 -11.72 -4.14
N MET A 104 -0.28 -11.25 -4.67
CA MET A 104 0.15 -11.56 -6.03
C MET A 104 1.65 -11.79 -6.00
N ARG A 105 2.07 -13.01 -5.64
CA ARG A 105 3.38 -13.49 -6.09
C ARG A 105 3.26 -13.63 -7.61
N GLN A 106 4.09 -12.93 -8.39
CA GLN A 106 4.22 -13.25 -9.80
C GLN A 106 4.64 -14.73 -9.89
N SER A 107 3.86 -15.49 -10.65
CA SER A 107 4.08 -16.91 -10.93
C SER A 107 5.19 -17.07 -11.96
#